data_AF-A0A257XA85-F1
#
_entry.id   AF-A0A257XA85-F1
#
_cell.length_a   1.000
_cell.length_b   1.000
_cell.length_c   1.000
_cell.angle_alpha   90.00
_cell.angle_beta   90.00
_cell.angle_gamma   90.00
#
_symmetry.space_group_name_H-M   'P 1'
#
loop_
_entity.id
_entity.type
_entity.pdbx_description
1 polymer ?
#
loop_
_entity_poly.entity_id
_entity_poly.type
_entity_poly.pdbx_seq_one_letter_code
_entity_poly.pdbx_strand_id
1 'polypeptide(L)'
;VTCYAWNAQTYLGDALRYISAKNVPPNFAKEPSGDLNVASTSHLSFESDLGYGVPKLVMKADEFVVTEGFDREDIVKACLECVRRVLPAKMIQTPLTFSASAENKEWMGKIVDEFNRHDRSKVFFGREP
;
A
#
# COMPACT_ATOMS: atom_id res chain seq x y z
N VAL A 1 3.38 8.90 0.24
CA VAL A 1 2.24 7.98 -0.01
C VAL A 1 1.06 8.47 0.80
N THR A 2 -0.11 8.62 0.18
CA THR A 2 -1.30 9.10 0.87
C THR A 2 -2.16 7.91 1.27
N CYS A 3 -2.29 7.64 2.58
CA CYS A 3 -3.32 6.74 3.07
C CYS A 3 -4.61 7.57 3.22
N TYR A 4 -5.53 7.54 2.25
CA TYR A 4 -6.78 8.30 2.36
C TYR A 4 -7.66 7.75 3.49
N ALA A 5 -7.51 8.31 4.70
CA ALA A 5 -8.39 8.03 5.81
C ALA A 5 -9.82 8.55 5.57
N TRP A 6 -10.00 9.59 4.74
CA TRP A 6 -11.33 10.09 4.36
C TRP A 6 -12.20 9.06 3.63
N ASN A 7 -11.59 8.05 2.98
CA ASN A 7 -12.29 6.95 2.34
C ASN A 7 -12.46 5.73 3.26
N ALA A 8 -12.15 5.83 4.56
CA ALA A 8 -12.47 4.78 5.53
C ALA A 8 -14.00 4.60 5.73
N GLN A 9 -14.81 5.55 5.25
CA GLN A 9 -16.28 5.46 5.22
C GLN A 9 -16.84 4.84 3.93
N THR A 10 -16.04 4.71 2.87
CA THR A 10 -16.37 3.84 1.72
C THR A 10 -16.11 2.39 2.13
N TYR A 11 -17.05 1.50 1.82
CA TYR A 11 -17.02 0.07 2.15
C TYR A 11 -15.60 -0.50 2.30
N LEU A 12 -15.30 -1.07 3.48
CA LEU A 12 -14.01 -1.65 3.89
C LEU A 12 -13.33 -2.56 2.83
N GLY A 13 -14.06 -3.04 1.82
CA GLY A 13 -13.52 -3.80 0.70
C GLY A 13 -12.68 -2.99 -0.31
N ASP A 14 -12.83 -1.66 -0.38
CA ASP A 14 -12.17 -0.82 -1.41
C ASP A 14 -11.01 0.04 -0.88
N ALA A 15 -10.74 0.04 0.43
CA ALA A 15 -9.75 0.92 1.05
C ALA A 15 -8.31 0.70 0.53
N LEU A 16 -7.95 -0.53 0.20
CA LEU A 16 -6.62 -0.88 -0.35
C LEU A 16 -6.36 -0.26 -1.73
N ARG A 17 -7.41 -0.13 -2.56
CA ARG A 17 -7.30 0.47 -3.90
C ARG A 17 -6.93 1.95 -3.83
N TYR A 18 -7.26 2.63 -2.73
CA TYR A 18 -6.93 4.03 -2.53
C TYR A 18 -5.47 4.27 -2.16
N ILE A 19 -4.72 3.25 -1.72
CA ILE A 19 -3.28 3.40 -1.44
C ILE A 19 -2.53 3.79 -2.72
N SER A 20 -2.94 3.24 -3.87
CA SER A 20 -2.35 3.50 -5.19
C SER A 20 -3.19 4.44 -6.05
N ALA A 21 -4.30 4.98 -5.53
CA ALA A 21 -5.15 5.87 -6.29
C ALA A 21 -4.47 7.23 -6.50
N LYS A 22 -4.68 7.78 -7.70
CA LYS A 22 -4.30 9.16 -8.01
C LYS A 22 -5.01 10.12 -7.07
N ASN A 23 -4.33 11.17 -6.62
CA ASN A 23 -5.02 12.25 -5.93
C ASN A 23 -5.96 12.96 -6.90
N VAL A 24 -7.26 12.80 -6.68
CA VAL A 24 -8.31 13.55 -7.36
C VAL A 24 -9.00 14.38 -6.29
N PRO A 25 -8.54 15.63 -6.05
CA PRO A 25 -9.18 16.47 -5.05
C PRO A 25 -10.61 16.83 -5.49
N PRO A 26 -11.55 17.05 -4.55
CA PRO A 26 -12.89 17.54 -4.88
C PRO A 26 -12.81 18.85 -5.66
N ASN A 27 -13.74 19.10 -6.59
CA ASN A 27 -13.73 20.26 -7.50
C ASN A 27 -13.71 21.64 -6.81
N PHE A 28 -13.94 21.72 -5.50
CA PHE A 28 -13.92 22.94 -4.68
C PHE A 28 -12.63 23.10 -3.85
N ALA A 29 -11.73 22.12 -3.87
CA ALA A 29 -10.47 22.18 -3.14
C ALA A 29 -9.41 22.91 -3.98
N LYS A 30 -8.62 23.77 -3.33
CA LYS A 30 -7.47 24.48 -3.94
C LYS A 30 -6.20 23.62 -3.99
N GLU A 31 -6.31 22.33 -3.75
CA GLU A 31 -5.16 21.43 -3.74
C GLU A 31 -4.62 21.19 -5.15
N PRO A 32 -3.31 20.94 -5.31
CA PRO A 32 -2.72 20.71 -6.62
C PRO A 32 -3.39 19.51 -7.31
N SER A 33 -3.84 19.72 -8.55
CA SER A 33 -4.31 18.65 -9.43
C SER A 33 -3.12 17.87 -9.98
N GLY A 34 -3.07 16.55 -9.76
CA GLY A 34 -2.00 15.69 -10.28
C GLY A 34 -1.78 14.44 -9.43
N ASP A 35 -1.09 13.46 -9.99
CA ASP A 35 -0.75 12.23 -9.27
C ASP A 35 0.47 12.47 -8.36
N LEU A 36 0.22 13.05 -7.18
CA LEU A 36 1.24 13.28 -6.15
C LEU A 36 1.41 12.07 -5.21
N ASN A 37 0.66 11.00 -5.45
CA ASN A 37 0.73 9.82 -4.62
C ASN A 37 1.89 8.94 -5.06
N VAL A 38 2.96 8.95 -4.26
CA VAL A 38 4.19 8.20 -4.52
C VAL A 38 3.95 6.72 -4.84
N ALA A 39 2.92 6.08 -4.27
CA ALA A 39 2.57 4.70 -4.61
C ALA A 39 2.11 4.54 -6.07
N SER A 40 1.29 5.49 -6.54
CA SER A 40 0.75 5.50 -7.90
C SER A 40 1.85 5.82 -8.92
N THR A 41 2.66 6.86 -8.65
CA THR A 41 3.79 7.23 -9.51
C THR A 41 4.88 6.17 -9.56
N SER A 42 4.97 5.32 -8.53
CA SER A 42 5.84 4.14 -8.49
C SER A 42 5.21 2.86 -9.04
N HIS A 43 4.02 2.92 -9.65
CA HIS A 43 3.32 1.76 -10.23
C HIS A 43 3.09 0.61 -9.25
N LEU A 44 2.90 0.94 -7.97
CA LEU A 44 2.68 -0.03 -6.90
C LEU A 44 1.19 -0.06 -6.56
N SER A 45 0.59 -1.25 -6.54
CA SER A 45 -0.84 -1.41 -6.24
C SER A 45 -1.13 -2.60 -5.33
N PHE A 46 -2.29 -2.57 -4.69
CA PHE A 46 -2.71 -3.59 -3.72
C PHE A 46 -4.11 -4.10 -4.01
N GLU A 47 -4.28 -5.40 -3.85
CA GLU A 47 -5.55 -6.09 -4.00
C GLU A 47 -5.83 -6.97 -2.79
N SER A 48 -7.09 -6.98 -2.39
CA SER A 48 -7.62 -7.90 -1.38
C SER A 48 -8.77 -8.71 -1.92
N ASP A 49 -8.83 -9.97 -1.53
CA ASP A 49 -10.00 -10.82 -1.71
C ASP A 49 -10.45 -11.38 -0.36
N LEU A 50 -11.67 -11.01 0.03
CA LEU A 50 -12.36 -11.44 1.25
C LEU A 50 -13.35 -12.60 0.98
N GLY A 51 -13.36 -13.17 -0.23
CA GLY A 51 -14.35 -14.15 -0.69
C GLY A 51 -14.53 -15.35 0.26
N TYR A 52 -15.44 -16.25 -0.09
CA TYR A 52 -15.86 -17.39 0.75
C TYR A 52 -14.74 -18.40 1.15
N GLY A 53 -13.48 -18.14 0.82
CA GLY A 53 -12.31 -18.97 1.13
C GLY A 53 -11.27 -18.26 2.01
N VAL A 54 -10.00 -18.64 1.86
CA VAL A 54 -8.87 -18.02 2.58
C VAL A 54 -8.67 -16.60 2.04
N PRO A 55 -8.70 -15.56 2.91
CA PRO A 55 -8.47 -14.19 2.46
C PRO A 55 -7.12 -14.04 1.78
N LYS A 56 -7.05 -13.25 0.71
CA LYS A 56 -5.82 -12.99 -0.04
C LYS A 56 -5.48 -11.52 0.00
N LEU A 57 -4.19 -11.24 0.14
CA LEU A 57 -3.64 -9.89 0.07
C LEU A 57 -2.44 -9.93 -0.88
N VAL A 58 -2.49 -9.12 -1.94
CA VAL A 58 -1.49 -9.14 -3.02
C VAL A 58 -0.97 -7.72 -3.26
N MET A 59 0.34 -7.57 -3.33
CA MET A 59 1.01 -6.38 -3.83
C MET A 59 1.47 -6.63 -5.28
N LYS A 60 1.08 -5.77 -6.21
CA LYS A 60 1.55 -5.82 -7.59
C LYS A 60 2.59 -4.72 -7.81
N ALA A 61 3.78 -5.13 -8.23
CA ALA A 61 4.95 -4.27 -8.41
C ALA A 61 5.78 -4.69 -9.66
N ASP A 62 5.15 -5.32 -10.64
CA ASP A 62 5.82 -5.80 -11.87
C ASP A 62 6.42 -4.64 -12.69
N GLU A 63 5.76 -3.48 -12.66
CA GLU A 63 6.19 -2.25 -13.34
C GLU A 63 6.78 -1.23 -12.35
N PHE A 64 7.23 -1.68 -11.17
CA PHE A 64 7.69 -0.77 -10.13
C PHE A 64 8.83 0.12 -10.60
N VAL A 65 8.65 1.43 -10.42
CA VAL A 65 9.68 2.44 -10.69
C VAL A 65 9.92 3.30 -9.45
N VAL A 66 11.16 3.75 -9.28
CA VAL A 66 11.49 4.66 -8.19
C VAL A 66 11.03 6.07 -8.56
N THR A 67 10.17 6.65 -7.73
CA THR A 67 9.77 8.06 -7.89
C THR A 67 10.94 8.95 -7.46
N GLU A 68 11.30 9.94 -8.28
CA GLU A 68 12.40 10.86 -8.00
C GLU A 68 12.26 11.54 -6.63
N GLY A 69 13.37 11.63 -5.89
CA GLY A 69 13.40 12.24 -4.56
C GLY A 69 12.99 11.30 -3.41
N PHE A 70 12.70 10.02 -3.68
CA PHE A 70 12.37 9.03 -2.67
C PHE A 70 13.24 7.78 -2.77
N ASP A 71 13.63 7.21 -1.63
CA ASP A 71 14.31 5.93 -1.57
C ASP A 71 13.34 4.79 -1.88
N ARG A 72 13.78 3.85 -2.73
CA ARG A 72 12.93 2.74 -3.21
C ARG A 72 12.31 1.92 -2.07
N GLU A 73 13.06 1.70 -0.99
CA GLU A 73 12.58 0.91 0.15
C GLU A 73 11.54 1.67 0.96
N ASP A 74 11.75 2.98 1.14
CA ASP A 74 10.85 3.85 1.88
C ASP A 74 9.48 3.95 1.19
N ILE A 75 9.46 3.95 -0.15
CA ILE A 75 8.22 3.89 -0.92
C ILE A 75 7.43 2.63 -0.56
N VAL A 76 8.06 1.46 -0.64
CA VAL A 76 7.40 0.19 -0.35
C VAL A 76 6.98 0.12 1.11
N LYS A 77 7.88 0.43 2.06
CA LYS A 77 7.61 0.37 3.49
C LYS A 77 6.50 1.34 3.91
N ALA A 78 6.45 2.55 3.33
CA ALA A 78 5.35 3.50 3.56
C ALA A 78 4.01 2.98 3.02
N CYS A 79 4.00 2.35 1.83
CA CYS A 79 2.81 1.73 1.29
C CYS A 79 2.30 0.58 2.19
N LEU A 80 3.21 -0.24 2.70
CA LEU A 80 2.90 -1.34 3.60
C LEU A 80 2.36 -0.86 4.96
N GLU A 81 2.87 0.25 5.49
CA GLU A 81 2.26 0.91 6.66
C GLU A 81 0.83 1.39 6.37
N CYS A 82 0.57 1.94 5.17
CA CYS A 82 -0.80 2.26 4.77
C CYS A 82 -1.68 0.99 4.74
N VAL A 83 -1.20 -0.11 4.16
CA VAL A 83 -1.90 -1.41 4.15
C VAL A 83 -2.27 -1.82 5.57
N ARG A 84 -1.31 -1.83 6.50
CA ARG A 84 -1.54 -2.19 7.92
C ARG A 84 -2.67 -1.37 8.55
N ARG A 85 -2.74 -0.06 8.25
CA ARG A 85 -3.74 0.86 8.82
C ARG A 85 -5.14 0.65 8.27
N VAL A 86 -5.27 0.19 7.02
CA VAL A 86 -6.57 0.10 6.33
C VAL A 86 -7.12 -1.31 6.23
N LEU A 87 -6.34 -2.34 6.59
CA LEU A 87 -6.80 -3.72 6.55
C LEU A 87 -7.97 -3.96 7.51
N PRO A 88 -9.04 -4.65 7.06
CA PRO A 88 -10.11 -5.08 7.96
C PRO A 88 -9.58 -6.12 8.96
N ALA A 89 -10.20 -6.20 10.14
CA ALA A 89 -9.80 -7.14 11.20
C ALA A 89 -9.67 -8.61 10.72
N LYS A 90 -10.51 -9.02 9.77
CA LYS A 90 -10.49 -10.38 9.19
C LYS A 90 -9.25 -10.67 8.33
N MET A 91 -8.54 -9.65 7.86
CA MET A 91 -7.35 -9.77 7.01
C MET A 91 -6.07 -9.34 7.70
N ILE A 92 -6.13 -8.89 8.96
CA ILE A 92 -4.97 -8.31 9.62
C ILE A 92 -3.80 -9.31 9.68
N GLN A 93 -4.08 -10.61 9.83
CA GLN A 93 -3.09 -11.69 9.85
C GLN A 93 -2.89 -12.36 8.48
N THR A 94 -3.52 -11.88 7.41
CA THR A 94 -3.35 -12.44 6.08
C THR A 94 -1.94 -12.12 5.56
N PRO A 95 -1.15 -13.14 5.17
CA PRO A 95 0.16 -12.90 4.57
C PRO A 95 0.02 -12.14 3.25
N LEU A 96 0.84 -11.11 3.08
CA LEU A 96 1.00 -10.40 1.83
C LEU A 96 1.83 -11.26 0.88
N THR A 97 1.29 -11.54 -0.30
CA THR A 97 2.07 -12.05 -1.43
C THR A 97 2.37 -10.92 -2.41
N PHE A 98 3.35 -11.11 -3.30
CA PHE A 98 3.70 -10.07 -4.25
C PHE A 98 4.16 -10.58 -5.62
N SER A 99 3.99 -9.76 -6.63
CA SER A 99 4.62 -9.87 -7.95
C SER A 99 5.56 -8.69 -8.17
N ALA A 100 6.69 -8.93 -8.84
CA ALA A 100 7.70 -7.92 -9.11
C ALA A 100 8.57 -8.35 -10.30
N SER A 101 9.19 -7.37 -10.96
CA SER A 101 10.23 -7.63 -11.95
C SER A 101 11.40 -8.44 -11.35
N ALA A 102 12.15 -9.16 -12.19
CA ALA A 102 13.23 -10.03 -11.74
C ALA A 102 14.30 -9.27 -10.92
N GLU A 103 14.60 -8.04 -11.30
CA GLU A 103 15.52 -7.13 -10.59
C GLU A 103 15.00 -6.70 -9.20
N ASN A 104 13.68 -6.59 -9.04
CA ASN A 104 13.09 -6.09 -7.81
C ASN A 104 12.73 -7.19 -6.82
N LYS A 105 12.63 -8.43 -7.30
CA LYS A 105 12.10 -9.56 -6.56
C LYS A 105 12.86 -9.87 -5.26
N GLU A 106 14.19 -9.81 -5.30
CA GLU A 106 15.00 -10.19 -4.13
C GLU A 106 14.88 -9.18 -2.98
N TRP A 107 15.08 -7.89 -3.25
CA TRP A 107 15.05 -6.87 -2.20
C TRP A 107 13.62 -6.62 -1.70
N MET A 108 12.64 -6.62 -2.61
CA MET A 108 11.24 -6.44 -2.24
C MET A 108 10.73 -7.63 -1.44
N GLY A 109 11.19 -8.84 -1.76
CA GLY A 109 10.90 -10.05 -0.99
C GLY A 109 11.35 -9.94 0.47
N LYS A 110 12.53 -9.37 0.73
CA LYS A 110 13.02 -9.13 2.10
C LYS A 110 12.07 -8.22 2.90
N ILE A 111 11.57 -7.16 2.28
CA ILE A 111 10.63 -6.21 2.91
C ILE A 111 9.26 -6.86 3.14
N VAL A 112 8.73 -7.62 2.17
CA VAL A 112 7.45 -8.32 2.31
C VAL A 112 7.53 -9.39 3.40
N ASP A 113 8.65 -10.11 3.48
CA ASP A 113 8.89 -11.10 4.53
C ASP A 113 8.99 -10.47 5.91
N GLU A 114 9.67 -9.32 6.02
CA GLU A 114 9.72 -8.51 7.25
C GLU A 114 8.30 -8.09 7.66
N PHE A 115 7.54 -7.53 6.71
CA PHE A 115 6.16 -7.12 6.92
C PHE A 115 5.27 -8.27 7.38
N ASN A 116 5.38 -9.46 6.78
CA ASN A 116 4.58 -10.62 7.15
C ASN A 116 4.90 -11.19 8.54
N ARG A 117 6.14 -11.00 9.03
CA ARG A 117 6.53 -11.38 10.40
C ARG A 117 6.23 -10.29 11.43
N HIS A 118 5.96 -9.06 10.97
CA HIS A 118 5.75 -7.91 11.83
C HIS A 118 4.43 -8.00 12.61
N ASP A 119 4.47 -7.53 13.86
CA ASP A 119 3.26 -7.36 14.67
C ASP A 119 2.42 -6.21 14.12
N ARG A 120 1.30 -6.58 13.48
CA ARG A 120 0.37 -5.67 12.80
C ARG A 120 -0.30 -4.64 13.71
N SER A 121 -0.26 -4.86 15.03
CA SER A 121 -0.73 -3.88 16.01
C SER A 121 0.23 -2.71 16.20
N LYS A 122 1.51 -2.87 15.81
CA LYS A 122 2.57 -1.86 15.95
C LYS A 122 2.86 -1.16 14.64
N VAL A 123 3.41 0.05 14.73
CA VAL A 123 3.90 0.80 13.58
C VAL A 123 4.95 -0.03 12.84
N PHE A 124 4.78 -0.20 11.53
CA PHE A 124 5.74 -0.91 10.69
C PHE A 124 6.81 0.04 10.15
N PHE A 125 6.41 1.23 9.72
CA PHE A 125 7.30 2.21 9.11
C PHE A 125 6.83 3.65 9.36
N GLY A 126 7.79 4.55 9.56
CA GLY A 126 7.57 5.94 9.96
C GLY A 126 7.94 6.21 11.42
N ARG A 127 7.85 7.47 11.86
CA ARG A 127 8.05 7.81 13.28
C ARG A 127 6.85 7.33 14.09
N GLU A 128 7.11 6.68 15.22
CA GLU A 128 6.10 6.58 16.29
C GLU A 128 5.66 8.01 16.67
N PRO A 129 4.37 8.24 16.92
CA PRO A 129 3.86 9.55 17.31
C PRO A 129 4.53 10.08 18.59
#